data_AF-A0A132A9X4-F1
#
_entry.id   AF-A0A132A9X4-F1
#
_cell.length_a   1.000
_cell.length_b   1.000
_cell.length_c   1.000
_cell.angle_alpha   90.00
_cell.angle_beta   90.00
_cell.angle_gamma   90.00
#
_symmetry.space_group_name_H-M   'P 1'
#
loop_
_entity.id
_entity.type
_entity.pdbx_description
1 polymer ?
#
loop_
_entity_poly.entity_id
_entity_poly.type
_entity_poly.pdbx_seq_one_letter_code
_entity_poly.pdbx_strand_id
1 'polypeptide(L)'
;MFLNYLRKFSPYSFSSLSSQIKFKILKLSRCTNVNQHRPDRFYNASRRFLSISSSSLSTPIFSRPVIDSFTVANEPLLSYEDNSNEKVALEARLRYYLDNVIEIPIVIGGKEYFTDKIETQVSPFNHSQIVARCHLATPELAREAIKTSLAKSKEWKNTDINYRIRCLLKAADLASGKYRQDLNATTMLGQGKTIAQAEIDSAAELTDFFRFNAYYLQEIYRYHPIDPSRQINNSFRLRDLEGFVAAISPFNFTAIAANLCSAPALVGNAVVWKPSPNALLSNWVVFKVLKEAGFAEEAISFLPSTPKTFSENVISSPDLAAVNFTGSVATFRIIWKTVAQNLDNNKTFPRLIGECGGKDFHLIHSSADLETAAAQTIRAAFEYSGQKCSACSRLYVAKSIFPEFQNRLLQIGSKLKLGSPLEKDTYLSAVINEAAFKRNASYLDFARQDSQHQILLGGNYDNSKGYFIDPSIVLTTNPRSKLMVEEIFGPILSVFIFDDKEIDQTLELIDQSTGYGLTGAVFATDREFLRKALEKLKYSAGNFYINDKCTGAIVAQQPFGGARLSGTNDKAGAPQYLLRWLSPQNIKETFVPLREWK
;
A
#
# COMPACT_ATOMS: atom_id res chain seq x y z
N MET A 1 24.90 -33.76 10.03
CA MET A 1 24.66 -35.06 9.35
C MET A 1 23.16 -35.23 9.08
N PHE A 2 22.60 -34.36 8.24
CA PHE A 2 21.30 -34.50 7.53
C PHE A 2 21.18 -33.26 6.61
N LEU A 3 22.01 -33.25 5.57
CA LEU A 3 22.05 -32.25 4.49
C LEU A 3 22.57 -33.00 3.26
N ASN A 4 21.67 -33.75 2.61
CA ASN A 4 21.86 -34.33 1.28
C ASN A 4 20.59 -35.09 0.92
N TYR A 5 19.61 -34.43 0.30
CA TYR A 5 18.69 -35.04 -0.66
C TYR A 5 17.86 -33.92 -1.27
N LEU A 6 18.26 -33.46 -2.46
CA LEU A 6 17.42 -32.85 -3.52
C LEU A 6 18.34 -32.31 -4.61
N ARG A 7 18.85 -33.21 -5.45
CA ARG A 7 19.31 -32.89 -6.81
C ARG A 7 18.97 -34.05 -7.73
N LYS A 8 18.51 -33.67 -8.93
CA LYS A 8 18.19 -34.46 -10.13
C LYS A 8 16.77 -35.04 -10.13
N PHE A 9 15.93 -34.58 -11.06
CA PHE A 9 15.72 -35.26 -12.34
C PHE A 9 15.07 -34.31 -13.36
N SER A 10 15.50 -34.45 -14.61
CA SER A 10 14.92 -33.91 -15.85
C SER A 10 14.76 -35.10 -16.84
N PRO A 11 14.14 -34.94 -18.01
CA PRO A 11 12.86 -35.52 -18.42
C PRO A 11 13.05 -36.76 -19.33
N TYR A 12 12.01 -37.54 -19.64
CA TYR A 12 11.80 -38.15 -20.97
C TYR A 12 10.44 -38.85 -21.08
N SER A 13 9.98 -38.86 -22.33
CA SER A 13 8.75 -39.30 -22.99
C SER A 13 8.15 -40.68 -22.62
N PHE A 14 6.84 -40.82 -22.80
CA PHE A 14 6.23 -42.09 -23.21
C PHE A 14 5.10 -41.88 -24.24
N SER A 15 5.14 -42.72 -25.27
CA SER A 15 4.15 -42.90 -26.32
C SER A 15 3.66 -44.35 -26.33
N SER A 16 2.34 -44.54 -26.53
CA SER A 16 1.62 -45.77 -26.94
C SER A 16 1.53 -46.90 -25.89
N LEU A 17 0.45 -47.66 -25.71
CA LEU A 17 -0.53 -48.27 -26.64
C LEU A 17 -1.80 -48.73 -25.85
N SER A 18 -2.99 -48.64 -26.46
CA SER A 18 -4.24 -49.48 -26.37
C SER A 18 -4.81 -49.94 -25.00
N SER A 19 -6.11 -50.02 -24.69
CA SER A 19 -7.36 -50.13 -25.46
C SER A 19 -8.57 -50.26 -24.49
N GLN A 20 -9.76 -49.71 -24.84
CA GLN A 20 -11.16 -50.17 -24.58
C GLN A 20 -12.14 -48.99 -24.80
N ILE A 21 -12.81 -48.82 -25.96
CA ILE A 21 -14.09 -49.38 -26.46
C ILE A 21 -15.37 -48.63 -25.98
N LYS A 22 -16.26 -48.34 -26.98
CA LYS A 22 -17.72 -47.98 -26.98
C LYS A 22 -18.06 -46.48 -26.78
N PHE A 23 -18.92 -45.78 -27.54
CA PHE A 23 -20.17 -46.11 -28.28
C PHE A 23 -20.48 -45.13 -29.47
N LYS A 24 -21.55 -45.44 -30.25
CA LYS A 24 -21.82 -45.12 -31.68
C LYS A 24 -23.02 -44.16 -31.88
N ILE A 25 -23.02 -43.37 -32.96
CA ILE A 25 -24.06 -42.43 -33.47
C ILE A 25 -25.05 -43.14 -34.43
N LEU A 26 -26.33 -42.70 -34.49
CA LEU A 26 -27.29 -43.03 -35.57
C LEU A 26 -28.25 -41.86 -35.89
N LYS A 27 -28.51 -41.67 -37.20
CA LYS A 27 -29.45 -40.74 -37.88
C LYS A 27 -30.86 -41.35 -38.05
N LEU A 28 -31.88 -40.51 -38.26
CA LEU A 28 -33.11 -40.63 -39.10
C LEU A 28 -34.10 -39.49 -38.68
N SER A 29 -34.93 -38.77 -39.48
CA SER A 29 -35.77 -39.10 -40.65
C SER A 29 -36.23 -37.83 -41.45
N ARG A 30 -36.81 -38.03 -42.64
CA ARG A 30 -37.47 -37.06 -43.56
C ARG A 30 -38.94 -37.49 -43.87
N CYS A 31 -39.72 -36.60 -44.53
CA CYS A 31 -41.04 -36.71 -45.23
C CYS A 31 -42.25 -36.12 -44.44
N THR A 32 -43.24 -35.34 -44.98
CA THR A 32 -43.85 -35.17 -46.34
C THR A 32 -44.74 -33.89 -46.46
N ASN A 33 -45.10 -33.51 -47.71
CA ASN A 33 -45.85 -32.35 -48.29
C ASN A 33 -47.30 -32.05 -47.84
N VAL A 34 -47.84 -30.82 -48.13
CA VAL A 34 -49.09 -30.49 -48.92
C VAL A 34 -49.15 -28.97 -49.32
N ASN A 35 -49.73 -28.67 -50.50
CA ASN A 35 -49.96 -27.39 -51.23
C ASN A 35 -51.08 -26.45 -50.69
N GLN A 36 -51.06 -25.13 -51.01
CA GLN A 36 -52.01 -24.41 -51.92
C GLN A 36 -51.99 -22.85 -51.89
N HIS A 37 -52.07 -22.27 -53.10
CA HIS A 37 -52.67 -20.98 -53.58
C HIS A 37 -52.02 -19.56 -53.45
N ARG A 38 -51.99 -18.89 -54.62
CA ARG A 38 -51.64 -17.48 -55.04
C ARG A 38 -52.87 -16.52 -54.89
N PRO A 39 -52.87 -15.17 -55.20
CA PRO A 39 -52.01 -14.40 -56.15
C PRO A 39 -51.68 -12.89 -55.85
N ASP A 40 -50.90 -12.27 -56.78
CA ASP A 40 -50.83 -10.85 -57.21
C ASP A 40 -50.33 -9.75 -56.23
N ARG A 41 -49.64 -8.64 -56.58
CA ARG A 41 -49.05 -8.03 -57.80
C ARG A 41 -48.27 -6.76 -57.36
N PHE A 42 -47.27 -6.34 -58.15
CA PHE A 42 -46.67 -4.98 -58.26
C PHE A 42 -45.89 -4.35 -57.07
N TYR A 43 -44.57 -4.20 -57.20
CA TYR A 43 -43.92 -2.98 -57.72
C TYR A 43 -42.38 -3.13 -57.71
N ASN A 44 -41.77 -3.01 -58.89
CA ASN A 44 -40.35 -2.77 -59.06
C ASN A 44 -40.07 -1.30 -58.69
N ALA A 45 -39.26 -1.07 -57.66
CA ALA A 45 -38.59 0.20 -57.43
C ALA A 45 -37.14 -0.08 -57.02
N SER A 46 -36.27 -0.08 -58.02
CA SER A 46 -34.86 0.31 -57.99
C SER A 46 -34.23 0.54 -56.60
N ARG A 47 -33.71 -0.54 -55.99
CA ARG A 47 -32.60 -0.40 -55.04
C ARG A 47 -31.38 0.09 -55.82
N ARG A 48 -31.15 1.41 -55.82
CA ARG A 48 -29.80 1.96 -56.01
C ARG A 48 -28.95 1.41 -54.86
N PHE A 49 -28.33 0.26 -55.08
CA PHE A 49 -27.11 -0.09 -54.38
C PHE A 49 -26.08 0.94 -54.81
N LEU A 50 -25.95 2.02 -54.03
CA LEU A 50 -24.69 2.74 -53.96
C LEU A 50 -23.67 1.70 -53.51
N SER A 51 -22.90 1.19 -54.46
CA SER A 51 -21.66 0.46 -54.20
C SER A 51 -20.75 1.42 -53.46
N ILE A 52 -20.86 1.44 -52.13
CA ILE A 52 -19.83 2.01 -51.28
C ILE A 52 -18.63 1.11 -51.51
N SER A 53 -17.66 1.62 -52.28
CA SER A 53 -16.38 0.98 -52.45
C SER A 53 -15.86 0.58 -51.07
N SER A 54 -15.47 -0.67 -50.90
CA SER A 54 -14.87 -1.21 -49.67
C SER A 54 -13.46 -0.66 -49.39
N SER A 55 -13.17 0.57 -49.85
CA SER A 55 -11.81 1.09 -50.00
C SER A 55 -11.46 2.33 -49.16
N SER A 56 -12.30 2.70 -48.19
CA SER A 56 -11.89 3.67 -47.16
C SER A 56 -12.68 3.49 -45.87
N LEU A 57 -12.46 2.40 -45.13
CA LEU A 57 -12.70 2.46 -43.68
C LEU A 57 -11.62 3.41 -43.14
N SER A 58 -12.02 4.66 -42.88
CA SER A 58 -11.15 5.67 -42.30
C SER A 58 -10.52 5.14 -41.01
N THR A 59 -9.21 5.30 -40.87
CA THR A 59 -8.52 5.03 -39.60
C THR A 59 -9.20 5.86 -38.49
N PRO A 60 -9.46 5.27 -37.32
CA PRO A 60 -10.05 6.01 -36.21
C PRO A 60 -9.28 7.30 -35.90
N ILE A 61 -10.00 8.38 -35.58
CA ILE A 61 -9.38 9.68 -35.25
C ILE A 61 -8.54 9.57 -33.98
N PHE A 62 -9.02 8.79 -32.99
CA PHE A 62 -8.28 8.52 -31.76
C PHE A 62 -7.48 7.23 -31.91
N SER A 63 -6.15 7.35 -31.93
CA SER A 63 -5.26 6.21 -31.74
C SER A 63 -5.05 5.94 -30.25
N ARG A 64 -5.32 4.72 -29.85
CA ARG A 64 -5.05 4.28 -28.48
C ARG A 64 -3.53 4.12 -28.27
N PRO A 65 -2.99 4.52 -27.12
CA PRO A 65 -1.61 4.20 -26.78
C PRO A 65 -1.39 2.68 -26.79
N VAL A 66 -0.37 2.23 -27.51
CA VAL A 66 0.13 0.86 -27.45
C VAL A 66 1.16 0.80 -26.34
N ILE A 67 0.90 -0.03 -25.32
CA ILE A 67 1.85 -0.25 -24.23
C ILE A 67 2.67 -1.50 -24.54
N ASP A 68 4.00 -1.39 -24.43
CA ASP A 68 4.90 -2.52 -24.60
C ASP A 68 4.60 -3.59 -23.55
N SER A 69 4.50 -4.86 -23.95
CA SER A 69 4.22 -5.95 -23.01
C SER A 69 5.49 -6.35 -22.26
N PHE A 70 5.41 -6.42 -20.94
CA PHE A 70 6.48 -6.93 -20.07
C PHE A 70 5.92 -7.71 -18.88
N THR A 71 6.81 -8.38 -18.15
CA THR A 71 6.51 -9.08 -16.90
C THR A 71 7.36 -8.53 -15.77
N VAL A 72 6.91 -8.73 -14.54
CA VAL A 72 7.61 -8.31 -13.32
C VAL A 72 7.52 -9.42 -12.27
N ALA A 73 8.42 -9.40 -11.30
CA ALA A 73 8.43 -10.27 -10.14
C ALA A 73 8.72 -9.46 -8.87
N ASN A 74 8.31 -9.99 -7.72
CA ASN A 74 8.68 -9.42 -6.43
C ASN A 74 10.20 -9.39 -6.27
N GLU A 75 10.69 -8.30 -5.69
CA GLU A 75 12.10 -8.08 -5.42
C GLU A 75 12.63 -9.09 -4.39
N PRO A 76 13.75 -9.77 -4.66
CA PRO A 76 14.37 -10.65 -3.69
C PRO A 76 14.84 -9.88 -2.45
N LEU A 77 14.66 -10.49 -1.27
CA LEU A 77 15.25 -10.00 -0.03
C LEU A 77 16.72 -10.43 0.04
N LEU A 78 17.59 -9.50 0.41
CA LEU A 78 19.00 -9.80 0.71
C LEU A 78 19.14 -10.28 2.17
N SER A 79 20.12 -11.14 2.43
CA SER A 79 20.26 -11.81 3.73
C SER A 79 21.00 -10.96 4.76
N TYR A 80 21.96 -10.13 4.33
CA TYR A 80 22.84 -9.35 5.21
C TYR A 80 23.59 -10.20 6.25
N GLU A 81 23.99 -11.40 5.83
CA GLU A 81 24.88 -12.25 6.60
C GLU A 81 26.24 -11.57 6.83
N ASP A 82 27.00 -12.06 7.83
CA ASP A 82 28.32 -11.50 8.12
C ASP A 82 29.23 -11.60 6.89
N ASN A 83 29.91 -10.50 6.57
CA ASN A 83 30.80 -10.35 5.42
C ASN A 83 30.12 -10.42 4.03
N SER A 84 28.78 -10.41 3.94
CA SER A 84 28.12 -10.29 2.65
C SER A 84 28.33 -8.91 2.03
N ASN A 85 28.33 -8.82 0.70
CA ASN A 85 28.61 -7.58 -0.02
C ASN A 85 27.59 -6.48 0.34
N GLU A 86 26.32 -6.85 0.46
CA GLU A 86 25.26 -5.92 0.84
C GLU A 86 25.41 -5.40 2.28
N LYS A 87 25.92 -6.22 3.21
CA LYS A 87 26.19 -5.79 4.58
C LYS A 87 27.35 -4.81 4.63
N VAL A 88 28.45 -5.10 3.94
CA VAL A 88 29.60 -4.19 3.85
C VAL A 88 29.20 -2.85 3.22
N ALA A 89 28.40 -2.89 2.14
CA ALA A 89 27.89 -1.69 1.49
C ALA A 89 26.93 -0.90 2.40
N LEU A 90 26.04 -1.58 3.14
CA LEU A 90 25.15 -0.94 4.10
C LEU A 90 25.94 -0.23 5.20
N GLU A 91 26.93 -0.90 5.81
CA GLU A 91 27.77 -0.31 6.85
C GLU A 91 28.50 0.94 6.36
N ALA A 92 28.98 0.95 5.11
CA ALA A 92 29.58 2.13 4.51
C ALA A 92 28.58 3.28 4.36
N ARG A 93 27.33 3.02 3.95
CA ARG A 93 26.29 4.05 3.86
C ARG A 93 25.83 4.52 5.23
N LEU A 94 25.71 3.63 6.23
CA LEU A 94 25.39 3.99 7.61
C LEU A 94 26.43 4.96 8.18
N ARG A 95 27.74 4.67 8.03
CA ARG A 95 28.83 5.57 8.45
C ARG A 95 28.70 6.93 7.76
N TYR A 96 28.52 6.94 6.43
CA TYR A 96 28.36 8.18 5.68
C TYR A 96 27.24 9.07 6.24
N TYR A 97 26.05 8.53 6.50
CA TYR A 97 24.93 9.33 7.01
C TYR A 97 25.01 9.67 8.50
N LEU A 98 25.81 8.95 9.28
CA LEU A 98 26.12 9.33 10.67
C LEU A 98 27.11 10.50 10.72
N ASP A 99 28.09 10.50 9.83
CA ASP A 99 29.14 11.52 9.76
C ASP A 99 28.68 12.80 9.04
N ASN A 100 27.57 12.75 8.29
CA ASN A 100 27.08 13.85 7.47
C ASN A 100 25.60 14.15 7.75
N VAL A 101 25.34 15.33 8.35
CA VAL A 101 23.98 15.87 8.45
C VAL A 101 23.54 16.37 7.08
N ILE A 102 22.50 15.75 6.52
CA ILE A 102 22.02 16.09 5.18
C ILE A 102 21.12 17.32 5.22
N GLU A 103 21.46 18.34 4.43
CA GLU A 103 20.57 19.47 4.16
C GLU A 103 19.54 19.09 3.09
N ILE A 104 18.26 19.28 3.39
CA ILE A 104 17.15 18.89 2.53
C ILE A 104 16.37 20.15 2.11
N PRO A 105 16.47 20.58 0.84
CA PRO A 105 15.74 21.73 0.34
C PRO A 105 14.28 21.39 0.03
N ILE A 106 13.51 22.43 -0.24
CA ILE A 106 12.24 22.31 -0.98
C ILE A 106 12.58 22.22 -2.47
N VAL A 107 11.87 21.39 -3.23
CA VAL A 107 12.08 21.29 -4.69
C VAL A 107 10.78 21.56 -5.42
N ILE A 108 10.76 22.62 -6.23
CA ILE A 108 9.62 23.03 -7.05
C ILE A 108 10.09 23.23 -8.48
N GLY A 109 9.56 22.41 -9.39
CA GLY A 109 9.91 22.42 -10.80
C GLY A 109 11.41 22.36 -11.06
N GLY A 110 12.09 21.44 -10.37
CA GLY A 110 13.54 21.20 -10.50
C GLY A 110 14.44 22.13 -9.70
N LYS A 111 13.92 23.29 -9.28
CA LYS A 111 14.66 24.28 -8.51
C LYS A 111 14.59 24.01 -7.01
N GLU A 112 15.74 24.08 -6.37
CA GLU A 112 15.89 23.97 -4.91
C GLU A 112 15.66 25.34 -4.24
N TYR A 113 14.96 25.32 -3.10
CA TYR A 113 14.69 26.49 -2.27
C TYR A 113 15.09 26.21 -0.82
N PHE A 114 15.76 27.20 -0.24
CA PHE A 114 16.26 27.19 1.14
C PHE A 114 15.56 28.34 1.88
N THR A 115 15.00 28.05 3.05
CA THR A 115 14.26 29.01 3.88
C THR A 115 14.85 29.09 5.29
N ASP A 116 14.62 30.19 6.01
CA ASP A 116 15.12 30.30 7.39
C ASP A 116 14.39 29.37 8.38
N LYS A 117 13.25 28.81 7.97
CA LYS A 117 12.47 27.88 8.78
C LYS A 117 12.95 26.46 8.57
N ILE A 118 13.81 26.00 9.47
CA ILE A 118 14.42 24.66 9.42
C ILE A 118 13.75 23.74 10.44
N GLU A 119 13.43 22.52 10.03
CA GLU A 119 13.04 21.40 10.89
C GLU A 119 14.14 20.34 10.88
N THR A 120 14.44 19.77 12.05
CA THR A 120 15.51 18.79 12.20
C THR A 120 14.92 17.41 12.38
N GLN A 121 15.40 16.43 11.61
CA GLN A 121 15.16 15.02 11.87
C GLN A 121 16.30 14.46 12.71
N VAL A 122 15.95 13.87 13.85
CA VAL A 122 16.89 13.17 14.73
C VAL A 122 16.73 11.66 14.60
N SER A 123 17.75 10.90 15.01
CA SER A 123 17.65 9.45 15.10
C SER A 123 16.78 9.03 16.29
N PRO A 124 15.75 8.18 16.15
CA PRO A 124 14.87 7.84 17.27
C PRO A 124 15.56 7.11 18.44
N PHE A 125 16.58 6.31 18.14
CA PHE A 125 17.35 5.52 19.11
C PHE A 125 18.57 6.25 19.69
N ASN A 126 18.87 7.44 19.16
CA ASN A 126 19.84 8.38 19.69
C ASN A 126 19.39 9.80 19.31
N HIS A 127 18.48 10.39 20.09
CA HIS A 127 17.82 11.64 19.72
C HIS A 127 18.75 12.88 19.76
N SER A 128 19.97 12.72 20.27
CA SER A 128 21.04 13.72 20.13
C SER A 128 21.70 13.72 18.74
N GLN A 129 21.59 12.61 17.99
CA GLN A 129 22.10 12.51 16.63
C GLN A 129 21.11 13.14 15.65
N ILE A 130 21.53 14.25 15.05
CA ILE A 130 20.83 14.84 13.92
C ILE A 130 21.20 14.06 12.64
N VAL A 131 20.20 13.67 11.86
CA VAL A 131 20.41 12.95 10.59
C VAL A 131 20.04 13.77 9.35
N ALA A 132 19.17 14.78 9.52
CA ALA A 132 18.87 15.75 8.47
C ALA A 132 18.39 17.09 9.03
N ARG A 133 18.65 18.16 8.28
CA ARG A 133 18.04 19.49 8.45
C ARG A 133 17.24 19.81 7.19
N CYS A 134 16.00 20.24 7.35
CA CYS A 134 15.08 20.41 6.24
C CYS A 134 14.43 21.79 6.24
N HIS A 135 14.43 22.45 5.08
CA HIS A 135 13.77 23.72 4.90
C HIS A 135 12.26 23.53 4.71
N LEU A 136 11.47 24.28 5.47
CA LEU A 136 10.02 24.23 5.39
C LEU A 136 9.48 25.29 4.46
N ALA A 137 8.55 24.88 3.60
CA ALA A 137 7.89 25.78 2.65
C ALA A 137 7.08 26.86 3.37
N THR A 138 7.19 28.09 2.87
CA THR A 138 6.32 29.19 3.24
C THR A 138 4.98 29.07 2.48
N PRO A 139 3.93 29.81 2.88
CA PRO A 139 2.69 29.89 2.10
C PRO A 139 2.92 30.26 0.63
N GLU A 140 3.88 31.13 0.33
CA GLU A 140 4.23 31.59 -1.01
C GLU A 140 4.80 30.44 -1.84
N LEU A 141 5.75 29.68 -1.28
CA LEU A 141 6.33 28.52 -1.94
C LEU A 141 5.31 27.39 -2.12
N ALA A 142 4.37 27.23 -1.19
CA ALA A 142 3.27 26.27 -1.35
C ALA A 142 2.37 26.63 -2.55
N ARG A 143 2.02 27.92 -2.71
CA ARG A 143 1.25 28.39 -3.88
C ARG A 143 2.05 28.28 -5.18
N GLU A 144 3.35 28.58 -5.13
CA GLU A 144 4.25 28.44 -6.28
C GLU A 144 4.41 26.97 -6.72
N ALA A 145 4.44 26.04 -5.77
CA ALA A 145 4.47 24.60 -6.06
C ALA A 145 3.24 24.17 -6.87
N ILE A 146 2.05 24.63 -6.51
CA ILE A 146 0.81 24.35 -7.23
C ILE A 146 0.88 24.96 -8.63
N LYS A 147 1.18 26.26 -8.72
CA LYS A 147 1.26 26.98 -9.99
C LYS A 147 2.24 26.33 -10.96
N THR A 148 3.44 25.98 -10.48
CA THR A 148 4.48 25.33 -11.29
C THR A 148 4.06 23.95 -11.74
N SER A 149 3.49 23.14 -10.83
CA SER A 149 2.99 21.80 -11.13
C SER A 149 1.88 21.86 -12.19
N LEU A 150 0.95 22.80 -12.11
CA LEU A 150 -0.13 22.95 -13.10
C LEU A 150 0.36 23.48 -14.45
N ALA A 151 1.28 24.45 -14.47
CA ALA A 151 1.78 25.03 -15.71
C ALA A 151 2.52 24.00 -16.56
N LYS A 152 3.38 23.20 -15.92
CA LYS A 152 4.32 22.32 -16.60
C LYS A 152 3.88 20.85 -16.66
N SER A 153 2.89 20.43 -15.86
CA SER A 153 2.26 19.10 -16.01
C SER A 153 1.66 18.86 -17.39
N LYS A 154 1.38 19.91 -18.17
CA LYS A 154 0.97 19.79 -19.58
C LYS A 154 1.99 18.99 -20.40
N GLU A 155 3.28 19.15 -20.15
CA GLU A 155 4.32 18.39 -20.85
C GLU A 155 4.36 16.94 -20.36
N TRP A 156 4.32 16.73 -19.05
CA TRP A 156 4.35 15.39 -18.45
C TRP A 156 3.15 14.53 -18.85
N LYS A 157 1.94 15.09 -18.85
CA LYS A 157 0.73 14.34 -19.23
C LYS A 157 0.68 13.99 -20.72
N ASN A 158 1.29 14.81 -21.57
CA ASN A 158 1.41 14.58 -23.02
C ASN A 158 2.62 13.70 -23.39
N THR A 159 3.49 13.39 -22.42
CA THR A 159 4.59 12.44 -22.64
C THR A 159 4.04 11.05 -22.91
N ASP A 160 4.70 10.32 -23.81
CA ASP A 160 4.34 8.95 -24.15
C ASP A 160 4.24 8.06 -22.89
N ILE A 161 3.19 7.24 -22.83
CA ILE A 161 2.92 6.42 -21.65
C ILE A 161 4.01 5.36 -21.42
N ASN A 162 4.63 4.82 -22.48
CA ASN A 162 5.73 3.87 -22.32
C ASN A 162 6.96 4.58 -21.75
N TYR A 163 7.18 5.86 -22.04
CA TYR A 163 8.24 6.62 -21.39
C TYR A 163 7.99 6.73 -19.87
N ARG A 164 6.77 7.10 -19.45
CA ARG A 164 6.44 7.18 -18.01
C ARG A 164 6.60 5.82 -17.30
N ILE A 165 6.18 4.73 -17.96
CA ILE A 165 6.40 3.35 -17.49
C ILE A 165 7.89 3.05 -17.36
N ARG A 166 8.71 3.35 -18.37
CA ARG A 166 10.16 3.14 -18.34
C ARG A 166 10.84 3.95 -17.23
N CYS A 167 10.39 5.18 -16.96
CA CYS A 167 10.89 5.96 -15.83
C CYS A 167 10.63 5.23 -14.50
N LEU A 168 9.43 4.71 -14.27
CA LEU A 168 9.13 4.00 -13.03
C LEU A 168 9.89 2.67 -12.92
N LEU A 169 10.04 1.92 -14.01
CA LEU A 169 10.87 0.71 -14.04
C LEU A 169 12.35 1.02 -13.77
N LYS A 170 12.89 2.09 -14.35
CA LYS A 170 14.25 2.56 -14.05
C LYS A 170 14.40 2.98 -12.59
N ALA A 171 13.38 3.61 -11.99
CA ALA A 171 13.39 3.92 -10.56
C ALA A 171 13.47 2.65 -9.71
N ALA A 172 12.81 1.57 -10.14
CA ALA A 172 12.89 0.26 -9.48
C ALA A 172 14.30 -0.33 -9.57
N ASP A 173 14.96 -0.26 -10.74
CA ASP A 173 16.34 -0.73 -10.91
C ASP A 173 17.34 0.08 -10.08
N LEU A 174 17.14 1.40 -10.02
CA LEU A 174 17.94 2.30 -9.18
C LEU A 174 17.76 1.98 -7.69
N ALA A 175 16.54 1.72 -7.23
CA ALA A 175 16.26 1.33 -5.86
C ALA A 175 16.79 -0.07 -5.51
N SER A 176 16.67 -1.03 -6.42
CA SER A 176 17.16 -2.41 -6.24
C SER A 176 18.69 -2.48 -6.21
N GLY A 177 19.36 -1.66 -7.02
CA GLY A 177 20.82 -1.59 -7.14
C GLY A 177 21.43 -0.37 -6.45
N LYS A 178 21.71 0.67 -7.24
CA LYS A 178 22.55 1.84 -6.85
C LYS A 178 22.18 2.46 -5.50
N TYR A 179 20.89 2.61 -5.22
CA TYR A 179 20.37 3.30 -4.04
C TYR A 179 19.90 2.37 -2.93
N ARG A 180 19.98 1.04 -3.08
CA ARG A 180 19.40 0.09 -2.10
C ARG A 180 19.91 0.34 -0.69
N GLN A 181 21.23 0.48 -0.56
CA GLN A 181 21.87 0.67 0.74
C GLN A 181 21.75 2.09 1.27
N ASP A 182 21.57 3.08 0.39
CA ASP A 182 21.18 4.43 0.81
C ASP A 182 19.77 4.45 1.41
N LEU A 183 18.82 3.80 0.74
CA LEU A 183 17.43 3.69 1.19
C LEU A 183 17.35 2.96 2.54
N ASN A 184 18.06 1.84 2.68
CA ASN A 184 18.10 1.09 3.94
C ASN A 184 18.81 1.87 5.05
N ALA A 185 20.00 2.43 4.81
CA ALA A 185 20.73 3.19 5.83
C ALA A 185 19.92 4.39 6.35
N THR A 186 19.35 5.18 5.44
CA THR A 186 18.56 6.36 5.81
C THR A 186 17.27 6.00 6.56
N THR A 187 16.63 4.90 6.18
CA THR A 187 15.44 4.37 6.86
C THR A 187 15.79 3.83 8.26
N MET A 188 16.90 3.11 8.41
CA MET A 188 17.37 2.64 9.72
C MET A 188 17.67 3.82 10.66
N LEU A 189 18.48 4.78 10.19
CA LEU A 189 18.94 5.90 11.02
C LEU A 189 17.81 6.88 11.37
N GLY A 190 17.00 7.25 10.38
CA GLY A 190 15.97 8.28 10.53
C GLY A 190 14.64 7.78 11.09
N GLN A 191 14.32 6.50 10.93
CA GLN A 191 13.06 5.91 11.39
C GLN A 191 13.24 4.84 12.48
N GLY A 192 14.48 4.42 12.79
CA GLY A 192 14.77 3.43 13.83
C GLY A 192 14.46 1.99 13.42
N LYS A 193 14.40 1.69 12.12
CA LYS A 193 14.19 0.33 11.64
C LYS A 193 15.44 -0.53 11.84
N THR A 194 15.24 -1.80 12.17
CA THR A 194 16.29 -2.81 12.01
C THR A 194 16.54 -3.09 10.53
N ILE A 195 17.66 -3.71 10.22
CA ILE A 195 18.03 -4.07 8.84
C ILE A 195 16.94 -4.89 8.13
N ALA A 196 16.38 -5.90 8.81
CA ALA A 196 15.30 -6.72 8.26
C ALA A 196 14.03 -5.89 7.99
N GLN A 197 13.72 -4.90 8.82
CA GLN A 197 12.54 -4.04 8.65
C GLN A 197 12.76 -2.96 7.58
N ALA A 198 14.00 -2.47 7.41
CA ALA A 198 14.35 -1.55 6.33
C ALA A 198 14.35 -2.27 4.98
N GLU A 199 14.95 -3.46 4.90
CA GLU A 199 15.04 -4.24 3.67
C GLU A 199 13.66 -4.58 3.07
N ILE A 200 12.71 -5.04 3.90
CA ILE A 200 11.36 -5.36 3.40
C ILE A 200 10.58 -4.12 2.96
N ASP A 201 10.91 -2.93 3.49
CA ASP A 201 10.22 -1.66 3.23
C ASP A 201 10.94 -0.86 2.13
N SER A 202 12.05 -0.21 2.49
CA SER A 202 12.71 0.79 1.67
C SER A 202 13.44 0.22 0.46
N ALA A 203 13.64 -1.10 0.41
CA ALA A 203 14.17 -1.80 -0.76
C ALA A 203 13.08 -2.62 -1.46
N ALA A 204 12.58 -3.70 -0.84
CA ALA A 204 11.72 -4.66 -1.52
C ALA A 204 10.32 -4.11 -1.84
N GLU A 205 9.56 -3.68 -0.83
CA GLU A 205 8.20 -3.15 -1.04
C GLU A 205 8.20 -1.90 -1.93
N LEU A 206 9.19 -1.00 -1.77
CA LEU A 206 9.36 0.17 -2.64
C LEU A 206 9.60 -0.22 -4.11
N THR A 207 10.55 -1.14 -4.34
CA THR A 207 10.86 -1.65 -5.69
C THR A 207 9.64 -2.32 -6.31
N ASP A 208 8.91 -3.09 -5.50
CA ASP A 208 7.70 -3.78 -5.94
C ASP A 208 6.58 -2.80 -6.30
N PHE A 209 6.34 -1.75 -5.51
CA PHE A 209 5.37 -0.73 -5.89
C PHE A 209 5.72 -0.11 -7.25
N PHE A 210 6.99 0.17 -7.52
CA PHE A 210 7.40 0.72 -8.80
C PHE A 210 7.16 -0.27 -9.95
N ARG A 211 7.60 -1.52 -9.82
CA ARG A 211 7.43 -2.55 -10.85
C ARG A 211 5.97 -2.91 -11.09
N PHE A 212 5.22 -3.18 -10.04
CA PHE A 212 3.85 -3.65 -10.16
C PHE A 212 2.88 -2.54 -10.54
N ASN A 213 3.07 -1.27 -10.12
CA ASN A 213 2.25 -0.19 -10.66
C ASN A 213 2.48 0.02 -12.16
N ALA A 214 3.73 -0.08 -12.64
CA ALA A 214 4.02 -0.05 -14.07
C ALA A 214 3.30 -1.20 -14.80
N TYR A 215 3.38 -2.42 -14.26
CA TYR A 215 2.68 -3.59 -14.80
C TYR A 215 1.15 -3.46 -14.77
N TYR A 216 0.58 -2.94 -13.68
CA TYR A 216 -0.86 -2.74 -13.58
C TYR A 216 -1.36 -1.70 -14.56
N LEU A 217 -0.58 -0.66 -14.86
CA LEU A 217 -0.94 0.30 -15.90
C LEU A 217 -1.06 -0.36 -17.27
N GLN A 218 -0.13 -1.25 -17.62
CA GLN A 218 -0.24 -2.08 -18.82
C GLN A 218 -1.56 -2.86 -18.83
N GLU A 219 -1.88 -3.55 -17.73
CA GLU A 219 -3.10 -4.37 -17.64
C GLU A 219 -4.39 -3.54 -17.70
N ILE A 220 -4.45 -2.39 -17.03
CA ILE A 220 -5.59 -1.47 -17.08
C ILE A 220 -5.87 -1.02 -18.51
N TYR A 221 -4.81 -0.71 -19.27
CA TYR A 221 -4.98 -0.28 -20.65
C TYR A 221 -5.55 -1.38 -21.53
N ARG A 222 -5.45 -2.68 -21.20
CA ARG A 222 -6.02 -3.77 -22.00
C ARG A 222 -7.53 -3.67 -22.18
N TYR A 223 -8.24 -3.03 -21.26
CA TYR A 223 -9.69 -2.82 -21.35
C TYR A 223 -10.08 -2.13 -22.67
N HIS A 224 -11.11 -2.65 -23.34
CA HIS A 224 -11.65 -2.08 -24.57
C HIS A 224 -13.17 -2.22 -24.60
N PRO A 225 -13.91 -1.12 -24.85
CA PRO A 225 -15.36 -1.18 -25.06
C PRO A 225 -15.69 -1.93 -26.35
N ILE A 226 -16.88 -2.51 -26.43
CA ILE A 226 -17.31 -3.27 -27.60
C ILE A 226 -17.70 -2.33 -28.74
N ASP A 227 -17.27 -2.63 -29.96
CA ASP A 227 -17.81 -2.04 -31.18
C ASP A 227 -19.05 -2.82 -31.63
N PRO A 228 -20.24 -2.19 -31.69
CA PRO A 228 -21.47 -2.90 -32.03
C PRO A 228 -21.53 -3.28 -33.52
N SER A 229 -20.75 -2.61 -34.37
CA SER A 229 -20.63 -2.91 -35.79
C SER A 229 -19.37 -2.24 -36.36
N ARG A 230 -19.01 -2.55 -37.62
CA ARG A 230 -17.91 -1.89 -38.33
C ARG A 230 -18.13 -0.40 -38.63
N GLN A 231 -19.34 0.13 -38.36
CA GLN A 231 -19.66 1.54 -38.58
C GLN A 231 -19.42 2.41 -37.34
N ILE A 232 -19.15 1.80 -36.19
CA ILE A 232 -18.94 2.49 -34.92
C ILE A 232 -17.62 2.00 -34.34
N ASN A 233 -16.75 2.94 -33.98
CA ASN A 233 -15.54 2.68 -33.21
C ASN A 233 -15.67 3.34 -31.83
N ASN A 234 -15.64 2.53 -30.79
CA ASN A 234 -15.63 2.97 -29.40
C ASN A 234 -14.20 2.90 -28.86
N SER A 235 -13.76 3.99 -28.23
CA SER A 235 -12.42 4.10 -27.65
C SER A 235 -12.50 4.59 -26.23
N PHE A 236 -11.59 4.10 -25.38
CA PHE A 236 -11.54 4.42 -23.97
C PHE A 236 -10.24 5.14 -23.65
N ARG A 237 -10.32 6.46 -23.44
CA ARG A 237 -9.18 7.30 -23.11
C ARG A 237 -9.09 7.46 -21.59
N LEU A 238 -7.98 7.01 -21.02
CA LEU A 238 -7.68 7.16 -19.59
C LEU A 238 -6.86 8.43 -19.38
N ARG A 239 -7.53 9.52 -18.97
CA ARG A 239 -6.88 10.81 -18.70
C ARG A 239 -6.31 10.82 -17.29
N ASP A 240 -5.28 11.62 -17.07
CA ASP A 240 -4.95 12.16 -15.75
C ASP A 240 -6.14 12.95 -15.15
N LEU A 241 -6.02 13.31 -13.88
CA LEU A 241 -6.98 14.21 -13.23
C LEU A 241 -6.68 15.66 -13.62
N GLU A 242 -7.73 16.46 -13.85
CA GLU A 242 -7.57 17.89 -14.07
C GLU A 242 -7.29 18.60 -12.74
N GLY A 243 -6.07 19.12 -12.58
CA GLY A 243 -5.59 19.75 -11.36
C GLY A 243 -4.29 19.11 -10.88
N PHE A 244 -4.09 19.03 -9.57
CA PHE A 244 -2.94 18.35 -8.96
C PHE A 244 -3.35 17.39 -7.84
N VAL A 245 -2.46 16.45 -7.53
CA VAL A 245 -2.61 15.51 -6.41
C VAL A 245 -1.76 15.95 -5.23
N ALA A 246 -2.36 16.09 -4.05
CA ALA A 246 -1.62 16.28 -2.81
C ALA A 246 -1.24 14.91 -2.22
N ALA A 247 0.05 14.57 -2.23
CA ALA A 247 0.56 13.37 -1.58
C ALA A 247 1.05 13.70 -0.17
N ILE A 248 0.52 13.03 0.85
CA ILE A 248 0.90 13.25 2.26
C ILE A 248 1.31 11.90 2.85
N SER A 249 2.62 11.72 3.07
CA SER A 249 3.17 10.43 3.46
C SER A 249 3.47 10.31 4.96
N PRO A 250 3.38 9.09 5.53
CA PRO A 250 3.62 8.85 6.95
C PRO A 250 5.12 8.66 7.20
N PHE A 251 5.49 8.40 8.46
CA PHE A 251 6.89 8.11 8.82
C PHE A 251 7.25 6.61 8.74
N ASN A 252 6.25 5.73 8.82
CA ASN A 252 6.49 4.34 9.19
C ASN A 252 6.98 3.45 8.04
N PHE A 253 6.73 3.83 6.79
CA PHE A 253 7.22 3.13 5.60
C PHE A 253 7.71 4.11 4.54
N THR A 254 8.96 3.92 4.13
CA THR A 254 9.58 4.66 3.02
C THR A 254 8.94 4.25 1.68
N ALA A 255 8.54 2.98 1.53
CA ALA A 255 7.80 2.47 0.37
C ALA A 255 6.45 3.15 0.18
N ILE A 256 5.69 3.37 1.27
CA ILE A 256 4.41 4.09 1.21
C ILE A 256 4.65 5.51 0.71
N ALA A 257 5.65 6.21 1.23
CA ALA A 257 5.99 7.55 0.77
C ALA A 257 6.32 7.60 -0.73
N ALA A 258 7.10 6.64 -1.22
CA ALA A 258 7.40 6.50 -2.64
C ALA A 258 6.15 6.24 -3.48
N ASN A 259 5.29 5.30 -3.06
CA ASN A 259 4.08 4.94 -3.79
C ASN A 259 3.04 6.07 -3.83
N LEU A 260 2.86 6.81 -2.72
CA LEU A 260 1.86 7.88 -2.63
C LEU A 260 2.11 9.02 -3.64
N CYS A 261 3.38 9.29 -3.97
CA CYS A 261 3.74 10.29 -4.97
C CYS A 261 3.93 9.71 -6.38
N SER A 262 4.57 8.54 -6.51
CA SER A 262 4.91 8.01 -7.83
C SER A 262 3.72 7.40 -8.57
N ALA A 263 2.75 6.79 -7.88
CA ALA A 263 1.57 6.18 -8.51
C ALA A 263 0.67 7.20 -9.25
N PRO A 264 0.29 8.35 -8.66
CA PRO A 264 -0.42 9.39 -9.41
C PRO A 264 0.46 10.01 -10.50
N ALA A 265 1.76 10.22 -10.25
CA ALA A 265 2.68 10.78 -11.23
C ALA A 265 2.85 9.87 -12.47
N LEU A 266 2.92 8.54 -12.28
CA LEU A 266 3.02 7.55 -13.34
C LEU A 266 1.93 7.72 -14.41
N VAL A 267 0.70 8.00 -13.98
CA VAL A 267 -0.44 8.15 -14.89
C VAL A 267 -0.65 9.58 -15.40
N GLY A 268 0.32 10.47 -15.15
CA GLY A 268 0.39 11.81 -15.74
C GLY A 268 -0.07 12.95 -14.83
N ASN A 269 -0.44 12.69 -13.58
CA ASN A 269 -0.83 13.76 -12.65
C ASN A 269 0.39 14.56 -12.18
N ALA A 270 0.20 15.85 -11.96
CA ALA A 270 1.12 16.66 -11.16
C ALA A 270 0.93 16.36 -9.68
N VAL A 271 2.03 16.27 -8.92
CA VAL A 271 1.99 15.90 -7.50
C VAL A 271 2.71 16.94 -6.65
N VAL A 272 2.05 17.38 -5.58
CA VAL A 272 2.68 18.16 -4.50
C VAL A 272 2.83 17.23 -3.31
N TRP A 273 4.06 16.79 -3.04
CA TRP A 273 4.36 15.80 -2.01
C TRP A 273 4.85 16.47 -0.73
N LYS A 274 4.06 16.34 0.33
CA LYS A 274 4.48 16.62 1.70
C LYS A 274 4.98 15.33 2.39
N PRO A 275 6.29 15.19 2.64
CA PRO A 275 6.81 14.10 3.45
C PRO A 275 6.50 14.29 4.95
N SER A 276 6.55 13.19 5.70
CA SER A 276 6.60 13.21 7.16
C SER A 276 7.94 13.79 7.65
N PRO A 277 7.94 14.67 8.66
CA PRO A 277 9.18 15.18 9.24
C PRO A 277 10.06 14.08 9.87
N ASN A 278 9.45 12.98 10.32
CA ASN A 278 10.19 11.86 10.93
C ASN A 278 10.68 10.82 9.90
N ALA A 279 10.60 11.11 8.59
CA ALA A 279 11.12 10.26 7.52
C ALA A 279 11.72 11.11 6.38
N LEU A 280 12.18 12.33 6.66
CA LEU A 280 12.68 13.26 5.65
C LEU A 280 13.89 12.71 4.91
N LEU A 281 14.85 12.13 5.64
CA LEU A 281 16.10 11.65 5.09
C LEU A 281 15.90 10.55 4.04
N SER A 282 15.10 9.53 4.35
CA SER A 282 14.79 8.44 3.41
C SER A 282 13.91 8.92 2.24
N ASN A 283 12.92 9.77 2.52
CA ASN A 283 12.06 10.36 1.49
C ASN A 283 12.85 11.26 0.52
N TRP A 284 13.90 11.93 0.99
CA TRP A 284 14.81 12.69 0.12
C TRP A 284 15.59 11.77 -0.82
N VAL A 285 16.03 10.60 -0.36
CA VAL A 285 16.65 9.59 -1.24
C VAL A 285 15.65 9.08 -2.28
N VAL A 286 14.40 8.80 -1.89
CA VAL A 286 13.32 8.44 -2.84
C VAL A 286 13.12 9.51 -3.89
N PHE A 287 13.07 10.79 -3.51
CA PHE A 287 12.93 11.89 -4.45
C PHE A 287 14.09 11.94 -5.46
N LYS A 288 15.34 11.75 -5.00
CA LYS A 288 16.52 11.67 -5.88
C LYS A 288 16.46 10.48 -6.83
N VAL A 289 15.99 9.32 -6.38
CA VAL A 289 15.77 8.12 -7.22
C VAL A 289 14.80 8.44 -8.35
N LEU A 290 13.64 9.03 -8.03
CA LEU A 290 12.63 9.39 -9.04
C LEU A 290 13.16 10.43 -10.04
N LYS A 291 13.91 11.43 -9.57
CA LYS A 291 14.57 12.43 -10.42
C LYS A 291 15.57 11.78 -11.38
N GLU A 292 16.47 10.93 -10.88
CA GLU A 292 17.47 10.24 -11.72
C GLU A 292 16.83 9.23 -12.69
N ALA A 293 15.67 8.69 -12.33
CA ALA A 293 14.90 7.80 -13.19
C ALA A 293 14.26 8.51 -14.40
N GLY A 294 14.23 9.85 -14.42
CA GLY A 294 13.74 10.65 -15.54
C GLY A 294 12.28 11.06 -15.43
N PHE A 295 11.70 11.07 -14.22
CA PHE A 295 10.47 11.81 -13.98
C PHE A 295 10.71 13.30 -14.29
N ALA A 296 9.77 13.93 -14.99
CA ALA A 296 9.83 15.37 -15.23
C ALA A 296 9.95 16.11 -13.89
N GLU A 297 10.74 17.19 -13.86
CA GLU A 297 11.03 17.95 -12.64
C GLU A 297 9.77 18.54 -11.98
N GLU A 298 8.67 18.54 -12.72
CA GLU A 298 7.38 19.11 -12.38
C GLU A 298 6.30 18.08 -12.13
N ALA A 299 6.59 16.81 -12.40
CA ALA A 299 5.68 15.72 -12.06
C ALA A 299 5.50 15.62 -10.54
N ILE A 300 6.56 15.90 -9.77
CA ILE A 300 6.56 15.80 -8.31
C ILE A 300 7.32 17.01 -7.71
N SER A 301 6.61 17.87 -7.00
CA SER A 301 7.21 18.89 -6.13
C SER A 301 7.44 18.31 -4.73
N PHE A 302 8.69 18.34 -4.24
CA PHE A 302 9.03 17.92 -2.88
C PHE A 302 8.87 19.10 -1.92
N LEU A 303 7.79 19.09 -1.13
CA LEU A 303 7.32 20.24 -0.35
C LEU A 303 7.21 19.93 1.15
N PRO A 304 8.34 19.72 1.87
CA PRO A 304 8.37 19.74 3.32
C PRO A 304 7.72 21.03 3.84
N SER A 305 6.75 20.88 4.74
CA SER A 305 5.92 21.99 5.18
C SER A 305 5.19 21.65 6.48
N THR A 306 4.81 22.69 7.22
CA THR A 306 3.96 22.51 8.40
C THR A 306 2.56 22.06 8.00
N PRO A 307 1.84 21.33 8.87
CA PRO A 307 0.45 20.95 8.61
C PRO A 307 -0.45 22.15 8.28
N LYS A 308 -0.27 23.27 8.98
CA LYS A 308 -1.02 24.50 8.75
C LYS A 308 -0.77 25.06 7.34
N THR A 309 0.50 25.27 6.98
CA THR A 309 0.86 25.81 5.66
C THR A 309 0.31 24.94 4.53
N PHE A 310 0.46 23.62 4.64
CA PHE A 310 -0.01 22.69 3.62
C PHE A 310 -1.53 22.67 3.51
N SER A 311 -2.24 22.63 4.65
CA SER A 311 -3.70 22.63 4.66
C SER A 311 -4.27 23.91 4.05
N GLU A 312 -3.81 25.08 4.50
CA GLU A 312 -4.37 26.39 4.10
C GLU A 312 -4.04 26.77 2.66
N ASN A 313 -2.93 26.27 2.09
CA ASN A 313 -2.48 26.69 0.75
C ASN A 313 -2.61 25.59 -0.31
N VAL A 314 -2.44 24.32 0.08
CA VAL A 314 -2.48 23.18 -0.85
C VAL A 314 -3.85 22.51 -0.81
N ILE A 315 -4.33 22.08 0.36
CA ILE A 315 -5.62 21.37 0.46
C ILE A 315 -6.81 22.30 0.13
N SER A 316 -6.72 23.59 0.48
CA SER A 316 -7.76 24.57 0.15
C SER A 316 -7.68 25.15 -1.26
N SER A 317 -6.79 24.64 -2.13
CA SER A 317 -6.66 25.15 -3.50
C SER A 317 -7.87 24.76 -4.37
N PRO A 318 -8.40 25.68 -5.20
CA PRO A 318 -9.40 25.39 -6.25
C PRO A 318 -8.98 24.28 -7.22
N ASP A 319 -7.68 24.12 -7.43
CA ASP A 319 -7.07 23.18 -8.38
C ASP A 319 -6.78 21.80 -7.78
N LEU A 320 -7.14 21.56 -6.51
CA LEU A 320 -6.97 20.24 -5.90
C LEU A 320 -7.84 19.21 -6.61
N ALA A 321 -7.22 18.18 -7.21
CA ALA A 321 -7.92 17.10 -7.90
C ALA A 321 -8.04 15.84 -7.05
N ALA A 322 -7.05 15.57 -6.19
CA ALA A 322 -7.10 14.48 -5.25
C ALA A 322 -6.13 14.66 -4.08
N VAL A 323 -6.40 13.94 -2.99
CA VAL A 323 -5.46 13.73 -1.89
C VAL A 323 -5.13 12.23 -1.82
N ASN A 324 -3.84 11.92 -1.78
CA ASN A 324 -3.32 10.59 -1.52
C ASN A 324 -2.63 10.58 -0.15
N PHE A 325 -3.31 10.04 0.85
CA PHE A 325 -2.95 10.18 2.25
C PHE A 325 -2.67 8.83 2.92
N THR A 326 -1.65 8.80 3.77
CA THR A 326 -1.56 7.78 4.81
C THR A 326 -1.13 8.42 6.12
N GLY A 327 -1.84 8.12 7.21
CA GLY A 327 -1.60 8.72 8.51
C GLY A 327 -2.76 8.48 9.48
N SER A 328 -2.97 9.38 10.43
CA SER A 328 -4.01 9.18 11.46
C SER A 328 -5.43 9.50 10.96
N VAL A 329 -6.41 8.78 11.52
CA VAL A 329 -7.85 9.06 11.31
C VAL A 329 -8.19 10.52 11.58
N ALA A 330 -7.65 11.10 12.64
CA ALA A 330 -7.90 12.49 13.01
C ALA A 330 -7.46 13.46 11.92
N THR A 331 -6.27 13.26 11.34
CA THR A 331 -5.75 14.11 10.26
C THR A 331 -6.56 13.93 8.99
N PHE A 332 -6.91 12.70 8.62
CA PHE A 332 -7.72 12.45 7.43
C PHE A 332 -9.12 13.08 7.53
N ARG A 333 -9.75 13.04 8.71
CA ARG A 333 -11.01 13.75 8.97
C ARG A 333 -10.88 15.26 8.81
N ILE A 334 -9.76 15.85 9.23
CA ILE A 334 -9.50 17.29 9.03
C ILE A 334 -9.41 17.58 7.53
N ILE A 335 -8.57 16.85 6.79
CA ILE A 335 -8.43 17.00 5.34
C ILE A 335 -9.79 16.88 4.65
N TRP A 336 -10.56 15.85 4.99
CA TRP A 336 -11.87 15.60 4.39
C TRP A 336 -12.84 16.77 4.63
N LYS A 337 -12.90 17.28 5.87
CA LYS A 337 -13.73 18.45 6.21
C LYS A 337 -13.27 19.70 5.48
N THR A 338 -11.96 19.94 5.40
CA THR A 338 -11.41 21.10 4.68
C THR A 338 -11.75 21.04 3.20
N VAL A 339 -11.65 19.87 2.57
CA VAL A 339 -12.08 19.70 1.17
C VAL A 339 -13.58 19.94 1.04
N ALA A 340 -14.40 19.34 1.90
CA ALA A 340 -15.85 19.52 1.88
C ALA A 340 -16.26 21.00 2.03
N GLN A 341 -15.57 21.77 2.87
CA GLN A 341 -15.80 23.20 3.06
C GLN A 341 -15.40 24.06 1.85
N ASN A 342 -14.52 23.56 0.98
CA ASN A 342 -14.03 24.29 -0.19
C ASN A 342 -14.67 23.83 -1.52
N LEU A 343 -15.64 22.92 -1.49
CA LEU A 343 -16.21 22.29 -2.70
C LEU A 343 -16.74 23.31 -3.71
N ASP A 344 -17.38 24.38 -3.27
CA ASP A 344 -17.92 25.43 -4.16
C ASP A 344 -16.82 26.16 -4.96
N ASN A 345 -15.58 26.14 -4.46
CA ASN A 345 -14.44 26.76 -5.11
C ASN A 345 -13.62 25.76 -5.95
N ASN A 346 -13.84 24.45 -5.81
CA ASN A 346 -13.06 23.46 -6.54
C ASN A 346 -13.53 23.32 -8.00
N LYS A 347 -12.56 23.19 -8.93
CA LYS A 347 -12.86 22.98 -10.36
C LYS A 347 -13.44 21.60 -10.68
N THR A 348 -13.18 20.63 -9.80
CA THR A 348 -13.69 19.26 -9.88
C THR A 348 -13.93 18.75 -8.47
N PHE A 349 -14.57 17.60 -8.31
CA PHE A 349 -14.73 16.98 -6.99
C PHE A 349 -13.42 16.29 -6.58
N PRO A 350 -12.70 16.79 -5.55
CA PRO A 350 -11.42 16.21 -5.20
C PRO A 350 -11.60 14.78 -4.69
N ARG A 351 -10.81 13.84 -5.20
CA ARG A 351 -10.84 12.44 -4.74
C ARG A 351 -10.02 12.32 -3.45
N LEU A 352 -10.61 11.75 -2.40
CA LEU A 352 -9.92 11.52 -1.14
C LEU A 352 -9.61 10.03 -1.00
N ILE A 353 -8.32 9.69 -1.03
CA ILE A 353 -7.80 8.34 -0.86
C ILE A 353 -6.97 8.36 0.41
N GLY A 354 -7.33 7.52 1.38
CA GLY A 354 -6.72 7.53 2.69
C GLY A 354 -6.60 6.14 3.30
N GLU A 355 -5.39 5.80 3.75
CA GLU A 355 -5.13 4.65 4.63
C GLU A 355 -4.87 5.19 6.05
N CYS A 356 -5.69 4.76 7.01
CA CYS A 356 -5.86 5.40 8.30
C CYS A 356 -5.79 4.41 9.48
N GLY A 357 -4.61 3.83 9.71
CA GLY A 357 -4.32 3.07 10.94
C GLY A 357 -5.22 1.85 11.21
N GLY A 358 -4.95 1.18 12.34
CA GLY A 358 -5.58 -0.07 12.70
C GLY A 358 -5.62 -0.34 14.19
N LYS A 359 -6.46 -1.31 14.56
CA LYS A 359 -6.43 -1.97 15.86
C LYS A 359 -6.50 -3.48 15.65
N ASP A 360 -5.43 -4.01 15.11
CA ASP A 360 -5.39 -5.34 14.53
C ASP A 360 -5.38 -6.43 15.59
N PHE A 361 -5.99 -7.56 15.23
CA PHE A 361 -6.23 -8.66 16.16
C PHE A 361 -5.62 -9.98 15.70
N HIS A 362 -5.22 -10.79 16.68
CA HIS A 362 -5.04 -12.22 16.52
C HIS A 362 -6.08 -12.96 17.38
N LEU A 363 -6.73 -13.98 16.83
CA LEU A 363 -7.63 -14.89 17.54
C LEU A 363 -7.03 -16.30 17.54
N ILE A 364 -6.78 -16.84 18.73
CA ILE A 364 -6.18 -18.17 18.91
C ILE A 364 -7.26 -19.13 19.39
N HIS A 365 -7.72 -19.97 18.47
CA HIS A 365 -8.69 -21.03 18.75
C HIS A 365 -8.03 -22.18 19.51
N SER A 366 -8.82 -22.99 20.23
CA SER A 366 -8.32 -24.14 21.00
C SER A 366 -7.61 -25.21 20.16
N SER A 367 -7.88 -25.26 18.85
CA SER A 367 -7.20 -26.14 17.89
C SER A 367 -5.98 -25.53 17.20
N ALA A 368 -5.52 -24.36 17.63
CA ALA A 368 -4.37 -23.68 17.04
C ALA A 368 -3.05 -24.42 17.25
N ASP A 369 -2.14 -24.30 16.29
CA ASP A 369 -0.73 -24.62 16.52
C ASP A 369 -0.10 -23.53 17.39
N LEU A 370 0.18 -23.84 18.66
CA LEU A 370 0.59 -22.85 19.65
C LEU A 370 1.99 -22.29 19.39
N GLU A 371 2.88 -23.06 18.75
CA GLU A 371 4.22 -22.63 18.40
C GLU A 371 4.20 -21.53 17.34
N THR A 372 3.51 -21.80 16.24
CA THR A 372 3.30 -20.83 15.15
C THR A 372 2.55 -19.62 15.66
N ALA A 373 1.45 -19.82 16.40
CA ALA A 373 0.65 -18.72 16.93
C ALA A 373 1.46 -17.78 17.84
N ALA A 374 2.31 -18.31 18.72
CA ALA A 374 3.10 -17.50 19.63
C ALA A 374 4.18 -16.72 18.88
N ALA A 375 4.94 -17.39 18.00
CA ALA A 375 5.97 -16.75 17.21
C ALA A 375 5.41 -15.64 16.30
N GLN A 376 4.30 -15.92 15.60
CA GLN A 376 3.68 -14.97 14.70
C GLN A 376 3.04 -13.78 15.43
N THR A 377 2.47 -14.01 16.61
CA THR A 377 1.95 -12.91 17.45
C THR A 377 3.06 -11.98 17.93
N ILE A 378 4.17 -12.53 18.41
CA ILE A 378 5.35 -11.73 18.81
C ILE A 378 5.86 -10.88 17.65
N ARG A 379 6.02 -11.47 16.46
CA ARG A 379 6.44 -10.73 15.27
C ARG A 379 5.46 -9.63 14.90
N ALA A 380 4.17 -9.93 14.89
CA ALA A 380 3.13 -8.96 14.54
C ALA A 380 3.08 -7.77 15.52
N ALA A 381 3.29 -8.02 16.81
CA ALA A 381 3.20 -6.99 17.85
C ALA A 381 4.45 -6.13 17.97
N PHE A 382 5.64 -6.72 17.80
CA PHE A 382 6.89 -6.09 18.24
C PHE A 382 7.91 -5.80 17.13
N GLU A 383 7.78 -6.37 15.93
CA GLU A 383 8.62 -5.94 14.80
C GLU A 383 8.40 -4.45 14.51
N TYR A 384 9.51 -3.72 14.34
CA TYR A 384 9.50 -2.25 14.22
C TYR A 384 8.75 -1.57 15.39
N SER A 385 8.84 -2.17 16.58
CA SER A 385 8.28 -1.66 17.83
C SER A 385 6.78 -1.40 17.73
N GLY A 386 6.04 -2.23 16.99
CA GLY A 386 4.60 -2.10 16.81
C GLY A 386 4.17 -0.87 15.99
N GLN A 387 5.10 -0.18 15.31
CA GLN A 387 4.82 1.03 14.53
C GLN A 387 4.41 0.70 13.09
N LYS A 388 3.57 -0.31 12.93
CA LYS A 388 2.94 -0.68 11.66
C LYS A 388 1.44 -0.45 11.80
N CYS A 389 0.80 0.05 10.75
CA CYS A 389 -0.66 0.20 10.74
C CYS A 389 -1.37 -1.14 11.01
N SER A 390 -0.71 -2.26 10.66
CA SER A 390 -1.18 -3.65 10.78
C SER A 390 -0.67 -4.39 12.03
N ALA A 391 0.02 -3.71 12.96
CA ALA A 391 0.62 -4.38 14.12
C ALA A 391 -0.46 -5.01 15.04
N CYS A 392 -0.28 -6.29 15.38
CA CYS A 392 -1.18 -6.96 16.31
C CYS A 392 -1.06 -6.30 17.69
N SER A 393 -2.17 -5.74 18.17
CA SER A 393 -2.20 -5.06 19.48
C SER A 393 -3.29 -5.56 20.41
N ARG A 394 -4.17 -6.45 19.92
CA ARG A 394 -5.18 -7.14 20.71
C ARG A 394 -5.25 -8.62 20.36
N LEU A 395 -5.05 -9.46 21.36
CA LEU A 395 -4.95 -10.91 21.25
C LEU A 395 -6.10 -11.55 22.02
N TYR A 396 -6.86 -12.41 21.34
CA TYR A 396 -7.96 -13.17 21.92
C TYR A 396 -7.54 -14.64 22.00
N VAL A 397 -7.54 -15.24 23.18
CA VAL A 397 -7.05 -16.62 23.38
C VAL A 397 -8.07 -17.46 24.12
N ALA A 398 -8.32 -18.68 23.63
CA ALA A 398 -9.18 -19.63 24.31
C ALA A 398 -8.60 -20.05 25.67
N LYS A 399 -9.45 -20.12 26.69
CA LYS A 399 -9.06 -20.41 28.07
C LYS A 399 -8.37 -21.76 28.23
N SER A 400 -8.81 -22.79 27.50
CA SER A 400 -8.26 -24.16 27.57
C SER A 400 -6.77 -24.26 27.25
N ILE A 401 -6.25 -23.38 26.38
CA ILE A 401 -4.86 -23.39 25.91
C ILE A 401 -4.01 -22.26 26.50
N PHE A 402 -4.63 -21.30 27.19
CA PHE A 402 -3.96 -20.07 27.62
C PHE A 402 -2.71 -20.32 28.49
N PRO A 403 -2.69 -21.23 29.49
CA PRO A 403 -1.49 -21.44 30.29
C PRO A 403 -0.26 -21.86 29.47
N GLU A 404 -0.43 -22.78 28.52
CA GLU A 404 0.66 -23.22 27.64
C GLU A 404 1.06 -22.09 26.67
N PHE A 405 0.07 -21.44 26.07
CA PHE A 405 0.30 -20.36 25.12
C PHE A 405 1.01 -19.15 25.74
N GLN A 406 0.62 -18.76 26.96
CA GLN A 406 1.28 -17.71 27.73
C GLN A 406 2.75 -18.04 27.95
N ASN A 407 3.07 -19.27 28.38
CA ASN A 407 4.46 -19.68 28.59
C ASN A 407 5.29 -19.53 27.32
N ARG A 408 4.76 -19.94 26.17
CA ARG A 408 5.44 -19.79 24.87
C ARG A 408 5.63 -18.32 24.48
N LEU A 409 4.60 -17.49 24.63
CA LEU A 409 4.69 -16.04 24.38
C LEU A 409 5.77 -15.38 25.24
N LEU A 410 5.80 -15.65 26.55
CA LEU A 410 6.77 -15.07 27.47
C LEU A 410 8.19 -15.59 27.22
N GLN A 411 8.34 -16.86 26.84
CA GLN A 411 9.64 -17.44 26.48
C GLN A 411 10.26 -16.79 25.24
N ILE A 412 9.45 -16.44 24.24
CA ILE A 412 9.93 -15.72 23.05
C ILE A 412 10.14 -14.23 23.41
N GLY A 413 9.16 -13.61 24.06
CA GLY A 413 9.17 -12.19 24.41
C GLY A 413 10.37 -11.77 25.28
N SER A 414 10.76 -12.60 26.25
CA SER A 414 11.92 -12.34 27.12
C SER A 414 13.28 -12.38 26.42
N LYS A 415 13.34 -12.92 25.19
CA LYS A 415 14.57 -12.97 24.37
C LYS A 415 14.70 -11.77 23.42
N LEU A 416 13.68 -10.92 23.32
CA LEU A 416 13.69 -9.81 22.39
C LEU A 416 14.65 -8.73 22.89
N LYS A 417 15.64 -8.37 22.07
CA LYS A 417 16.56 -7.30 22.37
C LYS A 417 16.02 -5.96 21.87
N LEU A 418 15.74 -5.06 22.79
CA LEU A 418 15.48 -3.64 22.53
C LEU A 418 16.81 -2.88 22.54
N GLY A 419 17.12 -2.14 21.47
CA GLY A 419 18.39 -1.42 21.40
C GLY A 419 18.60 -0.63 20.13
N SER A 420 19.85 -0.23 19.87
CA SER A 420 20.20 0.43 18.61
C SER A 420 20.06 -0.55 17.44
N PRO A 421 19.44 -0.16 16.31
CA PRO A 421 19.32 -1.03 15.14
C PRO A 421 20.66 -1.25 14.42
N LEU A 422 21.73 -0.57 14.87
CA LEU A 422 23.10 -0.77 14.41
C LEU A 422 23.75 -1.99 15.08
N GLU A 423 23.17 -2.48 16.18
CA GLU A 423 23.62 -3.72 16.83
C GLU A 423 22.98 -4.93 16.15
N LYS A 424 23.79 -5.96 15.89
CA LYS A 424 23.43 -7.12 15.04
C LYS A 424 22.19 -7.90 15.53
N ASP A 425 22.03 -8.02 16.83
CA ASP A 425 21.02 -8.84 17.51
C ASP A 425 19.80 -8.02 17.99
N THR A 426 19.75 -6.72 17.71
CA THR A 426 18.58 -5.89 18.02
C THR A 426 17.36 -6.37 17.23
N TYR A 427 16.30 -6.71 17.97
CA TYR A 427 15.03 -7.15 17.38
C TYR A 427 14.10 -5.97 17.10
N LEU A 428 14.03 -5.03 18.03
CA LEU A 428 13.22 -3.82 17.96
C LEU A 428 13.98 -2.62 18.56
N SER A 429 13.57 -1.41 18.21
CA SER A 429 14.29 -0.18 18.56
C SER A 429 13.35 0.85 19.20
N ALA A 430 13.82 2.08 19.36
CA ALA A 430 13.01 3.19 19.84
C ALA A 430 11.76 3.44 18.97
N VAL A 431 10.69 3.95 19.61
CA VAL A 431 9.57 4.53 18.88
C VAL A 431 9.98 5.86 18.24
N ILE A 432 9.24 6.33 17.24
CA ILE A 432 9.73 7.33 16.28
C ILE A 432 10.13 8.68 16.88
N ASN A 433 9.41 9.16 17.89
CA ASN A 433 9.63 10.48 18.48
C ASN A 433 9.06 10.61 19.90
N GLU A 434 9.30 11.75 20.53
CA GLU A 434 8.88 12.03 21.90
C GLU A 434 7.35 11.96 22.09
N ALA A 435 6.56 12.40 21.10
CA ALA A 435 5.11 12.33 21.18
C ALA A 435 4.61 10.87 21.19
N ALA A 436 5.22 9.99 20.37
CA ALA A 436 4.96 8.57 20.40
C ALA A 436 5.41 7.94 21.73
N PHE A 437 6.57 8.34 22.25
CA PHE A 437 7.06 7.89 23.56
C PHE A 437 6.07 8.22 24.68
N LYS A 438 5.69 9.49 24.83
CA LYS A 438 4.74 9.96 25.85
C LYS A 438 3.39 9.26 25.74
N ARG A 439 2.89 9.06 24.51
CA ARG A 439 1.66 8.30 24.28
C ARG A 439 1.78 6.87 24.78
N ASN A 440 2.84 6.15 24.38
CA ASN A 440 3.05 4.76 24.79
C ASN A 440 3.25 4.61 26.30
N ALA A 441 4.07 5.47 26.92
CA ALA A 441 4.25 5.53 28.36
C ALA A 441 2.90 5.70 29.09
N SER A 442 2.02 6.58 28.60
CA SER A 442 0.70 6.78 29.19
C SER A 442 -0.23 5.55 29.13
N TYR A 443 -0.09 4.68 28.11
CA TYR A 443 -0.82 3.42 28.04
C TYR A 443 -0.30 2.40 29.05
N LEU A 444 1.03 2.36 29.27
CA LEU A 444 1.66 1.48 30.26
C LEU A 444 1.34 1.95 31.69
N ASP A 445 1.35 3.25 31.95
CA ASP A 445 0.97 3.80 33.26
C ASP A 445 -0.50 3.53 33.56
N PHE A 446 -1.39 3.68 32.57
CA PHE A 446 -2.79 3.28 32.67
C PHE A 446 -2.91 1.77 33.00
N ALA A 447 -2.15 0.91 32.33
CA ALA A 447 -2.12 -0.53 32.60
C ALA A 447 -1.63 -0.88 34.02
N ARG A 448 -0.75 -0.08 34.61
CA ARG A 448 -0.26 -0.31 35.99
C ARG A 448 -1.26 0.10 37.06
N GLN A 449 -2.09 1.11 36.78
CA GLN A 449 -2.97 1.73 37.78
C GLN A 449 -4.34 1.05 37.87
N ASP A 450 -4.78 0.37 36.81
CA ASP A 450 -6.08 -0.29 36.74
C ASP A 450 -5.98 -1.77 37.15
N SER A 451 -6.79 -2.19 38.14
CA SER A 451 -6.82 -3.58 38.63
C SER A 451 -7.39 -4.58 37.61
N GLN A 452 -7.99 -4.10 36.52
CA GLN A 452 -8.40 -4.93 35.39
C GLN A 452 -7.22 -5.39 34.53
N HIS A 453 -6.00 -4.90 34.80
CA HIS A 453 -4.82 -5.09 33.96
C HIS A 453 -3.67 -5.74 34.74
N GLN A 454 -2.95 -6.63 34.07
CA GLN A 454 -1.75 -7.26 34.59
C GLN A 454 -0.66 -7.24 33.51
N ILE A 455 0.46 -6.60 33.79
CA ILE A 455 1.63 -6.63 32.91
C ILE A 455 2.34 -7.98 33.10
N LEU A 456 2.32 -8.82 32.06
CA LEU A 456 2.96 -10.14 32.04
C LEU A 456 4.43 -10.08 31.60
N LEU A 457 4.78 -9.08 30.79
CA LEU A 457 6.13 -8.85 30.27
C LEU A 457 6.34 -7.34 30.07
N GLY A 458 7.57 -6.86 30.30
CA GLY A 458 7.99 -5.50 29.98
C GLY A 458 7.37 -4.45 30.90
N GLY A 459 6.88 -3.37 30.30
CA GLY A 459 6.23 -2.26 30.98
C GLY A 459 7.13 -1.05 31.23
N ASN A 460 8.46 -1.16 31.13
CA ASN A 460 9.33 0.00 31.34
C ASN A 460 9.49 0.84 30.06
N TYR A 461 10.03 2.03 30.24
CA TYR A 461 10.33 2.97 29.18
C TYR A 461 11.45 3.90 29.63
N ASP A 462 12.30 4.31 28.69
CA ASP A 462 13.40 5.26 28.93
C ASP A 462 13.57 6.16 27.70
N ASN A 463 13.58 7.49 27.91
CA ASN A 463 13.87 8.48 26.88
C ASN A 463 15.19 9.23 27.12
N SER A 464 16.08 8.74 27.99
CA SER A 464 17.36 9.40 28.31
C SER A 464 18.29 9.53 27.10
N LYS A 465 18.32 8.53 26.20
CA LYS A 465 19.17 8.50 24.99
C LYS A 465 18.38 8.42 23.68
N GLY A 466 17.36 7.58 23.66
CA GLY A 466 16.45 7.36 22.54
C GLY A 466 15.08 7.05 23.09
N TYR A 467 14.04 7.04 22.26
CA TYR A 467 12.66 6.87 22.70
C TYR A 467 12.29 5.39 22.92
N PHE A 468 12.89 4.73 23.91
CA PHE A 468 12.77 3.29 24.12
C PHE A 468 11.54 2.93 24.95
N ILE A 469 10.71 2.00 24.43
CA ILE A 469 9.56 1.39 25.12
C ILE A 469 9.77 -0.12 25.14
N ASP A 470 9.67 -0.76 26.30
CA ASP A 470 9.80 -2.21 26.41
C ASP A 470 8.70 -2.93 25.59
N PRO A 471 9.02 -4.06 24.91
CA PRO A 471 7.98 -4.94 24.39
C PRO A 471 7.12 -5.45 25.54
N SER A 472 5.86 -5.03 25.56
CA SER A 472 4.98 -5.19 26.71
C SER A 472 3.79 -6.06 26.38
N ILE A 473 3.50 -7.05 27.24
CA ILE A 473 2.32 -7.91 27.13
C ILE A 473 1.44 -7.63 28.34
N VAL A 474 0.20 -7.20 28.10
CA VAL A 474 -0.75 -6.81 29.15
C VAL A 474 -1.99 -7.70 29.07
N LEU A 475 -2.24 -8.49 30.10
CA LEU A 475 -3.48 -9.22 30.26
C LEU A 475 -4.57 -8.26 30.77
N THR A 476 -5.76 -8.30 30.17
CA THR A 476 -6.92 -7.51 30.60
C THR A 476 -8.14 -8.41 30.84
N THR A 477 -8.88 -8.16 31.90
CA THR A 477 -10.21 -8.77 32.13
C THR A 477 -11.33 -8.01 31.42
N ASN A 478 -11.05 -6.81 30.91
CA ASN A 478 -12.00 -5.98 30.18
C ASN A 478 -11.70 -6.00 28.68
N PRO A 479 -12.54 -6.65 27.85
CA PRO A 479 -12.32 -6.77 26.40
C PRO A 479 -12.56 -5.45 25.64
N ARG A 480 -13.10 -4.44 26.31
CA ARG A 480 -13.34 -3.07 25.79
C ARG A 480 -12.46 -2.03 26.50
N SER A 481 -11.41 -2.45 27.20
CA SER A 481 -10.41 -1.53 27.74
C SER A 481 -9.88 -0.63 26.62
N LYS A 482 -9.50 0.61 26.98
CA LYS A 482 -8.73 1.53 26.15
C LYS A 482 -7.60 0.83 25.38
N LEU A 483 -6.89 -0.09 26.04
CA LEU A 483 -5.81 -0.88 25.44
C LEU A 483 -6.25 -1.82 24.32
N MET A 484 -7.51 -2.26 24.33
CA MET A 484 -8.11 -3.14 23.32
C MET A 484 -8.76 -2.37 22.16
N VAL A 485 -9.08 -1.08 22.32
CA VAL A 485 -9.90 -0.35 21.34
C VAL A 485 -9.23 0.87 20.71
N GLU A 486 -8.23 1.48 21.36
CA GLU A 486 -7.50 2.63 20.83
C GLU A 486 -6.20 2.22 20.14
N GLU A 487 -5.87 2.85 19.01
CA GLU A 487 -4.62 2.63 18.29
C GLU A 487 -3.45 3.22 19.10
N ILE A 488 -2.52 2.35 19.50
CA ILE A 488 -1.37 2.68 20.36
C ILE A 488 -0.16 3.07 19.52
N PHE A 489 0.07 2.33 18.43
CA PHE A 489 1.22 2.49 17.53
C PHE A 489 2.55 2.44 18.29
N GLY A 490 2.76 1.31 18.96
CA GLY A 490 3.94 1.01 19.79
C GLY A 490 3.90 -0.43 20.29
N PRO A 491 4.95 -0.89 21.01
CA PRO A 491 5.17 -2.31 21.28
C PRO A 491 4.37 -2.78 22.50
N ILE A 492 3.05 -2.64 22.46
CA ILE A 492 2.12 -3.02 23.55
C ILE A 492 1.05 -3.96 23.00
N LEU A 493 1.12 -5.23 23.43
CA LEU A 493 0.15 -6.27 23.10
C LEU A 493 -0.81 -6.48 24.26
N SER A 494 -2.10 -6.30 24.01
CA SER A 494 -3.15 -6.58 25.01
C SER A 494 -3.75 -7.96 24.79
N VAL A 495 -3.95 -8.72 25.85
CA VAL A 495 -4.46 -10.10 25.81
C VAL A 495 -5.79 -10.17 26.55
N PHE A 496 -6.78 -10.78 25.91
CA PHE A 496 -8.07 -11.12 26.50
C PHE A 496 -8.31 -12.63 26.38
N ILE A 497 -8.69 -13.27 27.49
CA ILE A 497 -8.98 -14.70 27.55
C ILE A 497 -10.49 -14.88 27.46
N PHE A 498 -10.96 -15.70 26.53
CA PHE A 498 -12.37 -16.04 26.39
C PHE A 498 -12.61 -17.51 26.77
N ASP A 499 -13.80 -17.83 27.30
CA ASP A 499 -14.18 -19.23 27.51
C ASP A 499 -14.38 -19.91 26.15
N ASP A 500 -13.84 -21.11 25.95
CA ASP A 500 -13.95 -21.87 24.70
C ASP A 500 -15.40 -21.97 24.17
N LYS A 501 -16.39 -22.03 25.07
CA LYS A 501 -17.82 -22.10 24.72
C LYS A 501 -18.38 -20.78 24.19
N GLU A 502 -17.68 -19.67 24.42
CA GLU A 502 -18.06 -18.31 24.03
C GLU A 502 -17.41 -17.87 22.71
N ILE A 503 -16.95 -18.81 21.89
CA ILE A 503 -16.27 -18.50 20.63
C ILE A 503 -17.12 -17.65 19.68
N ASP A 504 -18.42 -17.92 19.59
CA ASP A 504 -19.31 -17.16 18.71
C ASP A 504 -19.51 -15.72 19.21
N GLN A 505 -19.66 -15.52 20.53
CA GLN A 505 -19.70 -14.20 21.17
C GLN A 505 -18.36 -13.47 21.01
N THR A 506 -17.24 -14.20 21.04
CA THR A 506 -15.91 -13.64 20.85
C THR A 506 -15.70 -13.12 19.42
N LEU A 507 -16.22 -13.82 18.41
CA LEU A 507 -16.22 -13.31 17.03
C LEU A 507 -17.02 -11.99 16.92
N GLU A 508 -18.18 -11.91 17.55
CA GLU A 508 -18.98 -10.68 17.58
C GLU A 508 -18.28 -9.54 18.33
N LEU A 509 -17.63 -9.86 19.45
CA LEU A 509 -16.82 -8.91 20.21
C LEU A 509 -15.66 -8.37 19.39
N ILE A 510 -14.92 -9.22 18.67
CA ILE A 510 -13.81 -8.80 17.80
C ILE A 510 -14.31 -7.83 16.73
N ASP A 511 -15.46 -8.13 16.13
CA ASP A 511 -16.08 -7.32 15.10
C ASP A 511 -16.52 -5.94 15.59
N GLN A 512 -17.09 -5.86 16.79
CA GLN A 512 -17.77 -4.65 17.30
C GLN A 512 -16.94 -3.79 18.26
N SER A 513 -15.82 -4.30 18.77
CA SER A 513 -15.03 -3.62 19.81
C SER A 513 -14.33 -2.36 19.32
N THR A 514 -14.04 -2.24 18.02
CA THR A 514 -13.28 -1.10 17.48
C THR A 514 -13.94 -0.56 16.22
N GLY A 515 -13.71 0.73 15.93
CA GLY A 515 -14.12 1.32 14.66
C GLY A 515 -13.19 0.98 13.48
N TYR A 516 -12.11 0.23 13.70
CA TYR A 516 -11.11 -0.10 12.67
C TYR A 516 -11.47 -1.40 11.93
N GLY A 517 -10.88 -1.57 10.75
CA GLY A 517 -11.12 -2.70 9.85
C GLY A 517 -9.94 -3.01 8.94
N LEU A 518 -8.71 -2.91 9.44
CA LEU A 518 -7.49 -3.04 8.64
C LEU A 518 -7.03 -4.49 8.49
N THR A 519 -6.41 -5.08 9.51
CA THR A 519 -5.92 -6.46 9.47
C THR A 519 -6.38 -7.29 10.65
N GLY A 520 -6.40 -8.61 10.46
CA GLY A 520 -6.71 -9.57 11.50
C GLY A 520 -6.30 -10.97 11.12
N ALA A 521 -5.93 -11.78 12.11
CA ALA A 521 -5.54 -13.17 11.90
C ALA A 521 -6.31 -14.13 12.80
N VAL A 522 -6.59 -15.32 12.28
CA VAL A 522 -7.15 -16.45 13.04
C VAL A 522 -6.19 -17.62 12.96
N PHE A 523 -5.87 -18.19 14.12
CA PHE A 523 -5.05 -19.40 14.26
C PHE A 523 -5.95 -20.56 14.69
N ALA A 524 -6.05 -21.57 13.83
CA ALA A 524 -6.83 -22.78 14.06
C ALA A 524 -6.48 -23.88 13.04
N THR A 525 -6.66 -25.14 13.42
CA THR A 525 -6.66 -26.28 12.48
C THR A 525 -8.08 -26.77 12.13
N ASP A 526 -9.08 -26.33 12.90
CA ASP A 526 -10.49 -26.63 12.68
C ASP A 526 -11.02 -25.88 11.44
N ARG A 527 -11.34 -26.64 10.40
CA ARG A 527 -11.80 -26.12 9.10
C ARG A 527 -13.20 -25.53 9.17
N GLU A 528 -14.11 -26.08 9.98
CA GLU A 528 -15.47 -25.56 10.10
C GLU A 528 -15.46 -24.23 10.84
N PHE A 529 -14.69 -24.15 11.92
CA PHE A 529 -14.45 -22.89 12.63
C PHE A 529 -13.81 -21.84 11.71
N LEU A 530 -12.77 -22.18 10.94
CA LEU A 530 -12.14 -21.24 10.01
C LEU A 530 -13.12 -20.67 8.98
N ARG A 531 -14.00 -21.51 8.41
CA ARG A 531 -15.05 -21.02 7.49
C ARG A 531 -16.03 -20.10 8.19
N LYS A 532 -16.43 -20.43 9.42
CA LYS A 532 -17.30 -19.58 10.23
C LYS A 532 -16.64 -18.22 10.53
N ALA A 533 -15.39 -18.22 10.96
CA ALA A 533 -14.63 -17.02 11.30
C ALA A 533 -14.45 -16.11 10.07
N LEU A 534 -14.15 -16.67 8.89
CA LEU A 534 -14.08 -15.92 7.63
C LEU A 534 -15.36 -15.15 7.34
N GLU A 535 -16.52 -15.77 7.53
CA GLU A 535 -17.81 -15.11 7.28
C GLU A 535 -18.18 -14.09 8.35
N LYS A 536 -17.96 -14.43 9.63
CA LYS A 536 -18.30 -13.57 10.76
C LYS A 536 -17.41 -12.32 10.85
N LEU A 537 -16.15 -12.41 10.43
CA LEU A 537 -15.15 -11.33 10.53
C LEU A 537 -14.86 -10.61 9.20
N LYS A 538 -15.66 -10.86 8.15
CA LYS A 538 -15.43 -10.31 6.80
C LYS A 538 -15.35 -8.79 6.71
N TYR A 539 -15.92 -8.07 7.69
CA TYR A 539 -15.86 -6.62 7.76
C TYR A 539 -14.88 -6.10 8.81
N SER A 540 -14.31 -6.98 9.64
CA SER A 540 -13.41 -6.62 10.73
C SER A 540 -11.96 -6.47 10.27
N ALA A 541 -11.62 -6.95 9.06
CA ALA A 541 -10.29 -6.82 8.47
C ALA A 541 -10.36 -6.81 6.93
N GLY A 542 -9.78 -5.80 6.29
CA GLY A 542 -9.60 -5.77 4.84
C GLY A 542 -8.46 -6.67 4.35
N ASN A 543 -7.50 -6.99 5.21
CA ASN A 543 -6.50 -8.05 5.01
C ASN A 543 -6.65 -9.09 6.13
N PHE A 544 -7.19 -10.26 5.79
CA PHE A 544 -7.48 -11.33 6.74
C PHE A 544 -6.52 -12.51 6.55
N TYR A 545 -5.94 -13.00 7.64
CA TYR A 545 -4.89 -14.02 7.63
C TYR A 545 -5.36 -15.27 8.37
N ILE A 546 -4.97 -16.44 7.86
CA ILE A 546 -5.22 -17.74 8.50
C ILE A 546 -3.88 -18.38 8.79
N ASN A 547 -3.61 -18.70 10.05
CA ASN A 547 -2.40 -19.35 10.51
C ASN A 547 -1.09 -18.60 10.15
N ASP A 548 -1.17 -17.27 10.03
CA ASP A 548 -0.03 -16.39 9.82
C ASP A 548 -0.26 -15.05 10.54
N LYS A 549 0.80 -14.28 10.75
CA LYS A 549 0.70 -12.95 11.37
C LYS A 549 -0.10 -11.97 10.50
N CYS A 550 -0.76 -11.01 11.13
CA CYS A 550 -1.56 -9.99 10.42
C CYS A 550 -0.75 -8.88 9.71
N THR A 551 0.58 -8.99 9.68
CA THR A 551 1.50 -7.97 9.11
C THR A 551 2.26 -8.50 7.90
N GLY A 552 2.91 -7.60 7.15
CA GLY A 552 3.86 -7.97 6.09
C GLY A 552 3.18 -8.41 4.80
N ALA A 553 2.12 -7.70 4.41
CA ALA A 553 1.55 -7.81 3.09
C ALA A 553 2.63 -7.54 2.03
N ILE A 554 2.69 -8.40 1.01
CA ILE A 554 3.61 -8.27 -0.11
C ILE A 554 2.82 -7.74 -1.31
N VAL A 555 3.36 -6.73 -1.97
CA VAL A 555 2.76 -6.13 -3.18
C VAL A 555 2.47 -7.24 -4.21
N ALA A 556 1.33 -7.13 -4.88
CA ALA A 556 0.79 -8.12 -5.82
C ALA A 556 0.36 -9.48 -5.23
N GLN A 557 0.69 -9.78 -3.98
CA GLN A 557 0.25 -11.01 -3.32
C GLN A 557 -0.92 -10.73 -2.36
N GLN A 558 -0.79 -9.73 -1.49
CA GLN A 558 -1.85 -9.31 -0.56
C GLN A 558 -2.07 -7.80 -0.66
N PRO A 559 -2.74 -7.27 -1.72
CA PRO A 559 -3.07 -5.86 -1.82
C PRO A 559 -3.62 -5.30 -0.50
N PHE A 560 -3.02 -4.18 -0.06
CA PHE A 560 -3.16 -3.74 1.32
C PHE A 560 -4.19 -2.62 1.45
N GLY A 561 -5.07 -2.73 2.44
CA GLY A 561 -6.01 -1.68 2.80
C GLY A 561 -7.21 -2.21 3.57
N GLY A 562 -7.92 -1.31 4.25
CA GLY A 562 -9.06 -1.64 5.10
C GLY A 562 -10.15 -0.58 5.07
N ALA A 563 -11.38 -1.01 5.35
CA ALA A 563 -12.53 -0.13 5.43
C ALA A 563 -12.79 0.34 6.87
N ARG A 564 -14.02 0.78 7.18
CA ARG A 564 -14.39 1.40 8.46
C ARG A 564 -13.55 2.65 8.71
N LEU A 565 -13.03 2.86 9.92
CA LEU A 565 -12.13 3.97 10.20
C LEU A 565 -10.72 3.76 9.66
N SER A 566 -10.38 2.57 9.14
CA SER A 566 -9.06 2.27 8.60
C SER A 566 -8.78 2.88 7.23
N GLY A 567 -9.78 3.48 6.56
CA GLY A 567 -9.55 4.19 5.32
C GLY A 567 -10.62 3.97 4.25
N THR A 568 -10.25 4.34 3.03
CA THR A 568 -11.09 4.23 1.82
C THR A 568 -10.92 2.90 1.09
N ASN A 569 -9.97 2.07 1.52
CA ASN A 569 -9.75 0.71 1.01
C ASN A 569 -9.53 0.64 -0.52
N ASP A 570 -8.74 1.57 -1.06
CA ASP A 570 -8.43 1.61 -2.50
C ASP A 570 -7.39 0.55 -2.92
N LYS A 571 -6.87 -0.21 -1.94
CA LYS A 571 -5.97 -1.37 -2.11
C LYS A 571 -4.68 -1.04 -2.86
N ALA A 572 -3.78 -0.30 -2.21
CA ALA A 572 -2.42 -0.11 -2.72
C ALA A 572 -1.76 -1.48 -2.99
N GLY A 573 -1.07 -1.58 -4.13
CA GLY A 573 -0.48 -2.83 -4.60
C GLY A 573 -1.42 -3.69 -5.45
N ALA A 574 -2.48 -3.10 -6.01
CA ALA A 574 -3.40 -3.71 -6.97
C ALA A 574 -3.84 -2.71 -8.06
N PRO A 575 -4.36 -3.18 -9.23
CA PRO A 575 -4.70 -2.30 -10.34
C PRO A 575 -5.78 -1.26 -10.02
N GLN A 576 -6.73 -1.56 -9.13
CA GLN A 576 -7.78 -0.61 -8.75
C GLN A 576 -7.23 0.68 -8.12
N TYR A 577 -6.05 0.64 -7.50
CA TYR A 577 -5.42 1.80 -6.90
C TYR A 577 -5.10 2.87 -7.95
N LEU A 578 -4.59 2.47 -9.12
CA LEU A 578 -4.25 3.40 -10.20
C LEU A 578 -5.50 4.05 -10.83
N LEU A 579 -6.64 3.36 -10.82
CA LEU A 579 -7.90 3.92 -11.34
C LEU A 579 -8.36 5.15 -10.54
N ARG A 580 -7.93 5.29 -9.28
CA ARG A 580 -8.21 6.48 -8.46
C ARG A 580 -7.52 7.73 -8.97
N TRP A 581 -6.48 7.59 -9.78
CA TRP A 581 -5.68 8.68 -10.36
C TRP A 581 -6.01 8.95 -11.83
N LEU A 582 -7.01 8.26 -12.38
CA LEU A 582 -7.42 8.36 -13.78
C LEU A 582 -8.87 8.87 -13.90
N SER A 583 -9.15 9.68 -14.93
CA SER A 583 -10.47 10.17 -15.31
C SER A 583 -10.83 9.66 -16.71
N PRO A 584 -11.55 8.53 -16.80
CA PRO A 584 -11.88 7.94 -18.09
C PRO A 584 -12.75 8.84 -18.97
N GLN A 585 -12.61 8.69 -20.28
CA GLN A 585 -13.48 9.26 -21.28
C GLN A 585 -13.77 8.23 -22.36
N ASN A 586 -15.06 8.04 -22.66
CA ASN A 586 -15.48 7.22 -23.79
C ASN A 586 -15.59 8.10 -25.04
N ILE A 587 -15.05 7.63 -26.15
CA ILE A 587 -15.07 8.31 -27.45
C ILE A 587 -15.77 7.38 -28.43
N LYS A 588 -16.93 7.79 -28.93
CA LYS A 588 -17.67 7.08 -29.98
C LYS A 588 -17.49 7.82 -31.29
N GLU A 589 -16.88 7.16 -32.26
CA GLU A 589 -16.80 7.62 -33.64
C GLU A 589 -17.80 6.81 -34.48
N THR A 590 -18.61 7.50 -35.29
CA THR A 590 -19.59 6.87 -36.18
C THR A 590 -19.23 7.20 -37.62
N PHE A 591 -18.82 6.19 -38.37
CA PHE A 591 -18.34 6.34 -39.76
C PHE A 591 -19.48 6.55 -40.76
N VAL A 592 -20.71 6.16 -40.40
CA VAL A 592 -21.92 6.41 -41.18
C VAL A 592 -22.96 7.13 -40.30
N PRO A 593 -22.83 8.45 -40.11
CA PRO A 593 -23.76 9.20 -39.28
C PRO A 593 -25.20 9.16 -39.84
N LEU A 594 -26.18 9.10 -38.95
CA LEU A 594 -27.59 9.25 -39.31
C LEU A 594 -27.82 10.64 -39.93
N ARG A 595 -28.58 10.68 -41.03
CA ARG A 595 -28.95 11.93 -41.72
C ARG A 595 -30.43 12.26 -41.60
N GLU A 596 -31.22 11.32 -41.09
CA GLU A 596 -32.66 11.46 -40.86
C GLU A 596 -32.91 11.43 -39.35
N TRP A 597 -33.86 12.24 -38.88
CA TRP A 597 -34.21 12.35 -37.45
C TRP A 597 -35.43 11.52 -37.06
N LYS A 598 -36.19 11.01 -38.05
CA LYS A 598 -37.43 10.25 -37.85
C LYS A 598 -37.18 8.77 -37.67
#